data_AF-A0A7J8M6E4-F1
#
_entry.id   AF-A0A7J8M6E4-F1
#
_cell.length_a   1.000
_cell.length_b   1.000
_cell.length_c   1.000
_cell.angle_alpha   90.00
_cell.angle_beta   90.00
_cell.angle_gamma   90.00
#
_symmetry.space_group_name_H-M   'P 1'
#
loop_
_entity.id
_entity.type
_entity.pdbx_description
1 polymer ?
#
loop_
_entity_poly.entity_id
_entity_poly.type
_entity_poly.pdbx_seq_one_letter_code
_entity_poly.pdbx_strand_id
1 'polypeptide(L)'
;MGHSRYSLVASKQMVGIFLTVWVKSDLRDDVHSMKVSCVSRGLMGYLGNKGSISISMCLHQTSFCFICSHLTSGQKEGDELRRNSDVMGILRKTRFPRVHGMGDDNSPQMILEHDRIIWLGDLNYRIALSYRFAKALVEMCNWKALCDRILWYGRGLCQLSYVRGESKFSDHRPVYSVFSAEVVSINHNRIWKNSSCSSARIEVEELLPPSHGYTELSFF
;
A
#
# COMPACT_ATOMS: atom_id res chain seq x y z
N MET A 1 29.35 14.82 -5.33
CA MET A 1 28.71 13.62 -4.73
C MET A 1 27.29 13.56 -5.26
N GLY A 2 26.91 12.50 -5.97
CA GLY A 2 25.60 12.43 -6.62
C GLY A 2 24.47 12.37 -5.59
N HIS A 3 23.49 13.27 -5.68
CA HIS A 3 22.28 13.16 -4.88
C HIS A 3 21.52 11.88 -5.29
N SER A 4 21.09 11.07 -4.33
CA SER A 4 20.22 9.92 -4.59
C SER A 4 18.94 10.39 -5.28
N ARG A 5 18.39 9.59 -6.21
CA ARG A 5 17.10 9.91 -6.87
C ARG A 5 15.91 9.76 -5.92
N TYR A 6 16.07 8.92 -4.89
CA TYR A 6 15.04 8.64 -3.89
C TYR A 6 15.61 8.75 -2.47
N SER A 7 14.79 9.23 -1.56
CA SER A 7 15.07 9.39 -0.13
C SER A 7 14.14 8.48 0.67
N LEU A 8 14.71 7.73 1.63
CA LEU A 8 13.94 6.97 2.61
C LEU A 8 13.26 7.93 3.58
N VAL A 9 11.93 7.86 3.73
CA VAL A 9 11.16 8.71 4.66
C VAL A 9 10.60 7.95 5.85
N ALA A 10 10.37 6.64 5.72
CA ALA A 10 10.06 5.77 6.86
C ALA A 10 10.52 4.34 6.62
N SER A 11 10.93 3.68 7.70
CA SER A 11 11.29 2.27 7.73
C SER A 11 10.88 1.69 9.08
N LYS A 12 10.14 0.58 9.08
CA LYS A 12 9.72 -0.10 10.30
C LYS A 12 9.66 -1.60 10.10
N GLN A 13 10.14 -2.32 11.11
CA GLN A 13 10.05 -3.77 11.20
C GLN A 13 9.28 -4.18 12.46
N MET A 14 8.49 -5.25 12.35
CA MET A 14 7.80 -5.93 13.43
C MET A 14 7.86 -7.44 13.19
N VAL A 15 8.72 -8.14 13.94
CA VAL A 15 8.99 -9.57 13.75
C VAL A 15 9.37 -9.85 12.28
N GLY A 16 8.51 -10.52 11.52
CA GLY A 16 8.71 -10.84 10.10
C GLY A 16 8.03 -9.88 9.12
N ILE A 17 7.39 -8.81 9.60
CA ILE A 17 6.76 -7.78 8.76
C ILE A 17 7.73 -6.62 8.65
N PHE A 18 7.97 -6.14 7.44
CA PHE A 18 8.82 -4.99 7.17
C PHE A 18 8.15 -4.06 6.15
N LEU A 19 8.11 -2.77 6.47
CA LEU A 19 7.51 -1.74 5.61
C LEU A 19 8.45 -0.53 5.52
N THR A 20 8.72 -0.11 4.29
CA THR A 20 9.52 1.09 3.98
C THR A 20 8.79 1.98 2.99
N VAL A 21 8.91 3.29 3.17
CA VAL A 21 8.40 4.31 2.24
C VAL A 21 9.57 5.13 1.74
N TRP A 22 9.68 5.20 0.42
CA TRP A 22 10.68 5.98 -0.30
C TRP A 22 9.97 7.01 -1.16
N VAL A 23 10.52 8.22 -1.23
CA VAL A 23 9.99 9.29 -2.07
C VAL A 23 11.10 9.81 -2.97
N LYS A 24 10.75 10.35 -4.13
CA LYS A 24 11.75 11.04 -4.94
C LYS A 24 12.35 12.20 -4.13
N SER A 25 13.65 12.43 -4.31
CA SER A 25 14.36 13.39 -3.47
C SER A 25 13.92 14.84 -3.66
N ASP A 26 13.30 15.17 -4.80
CA ASP A 26 12.68 16.47 -5.08
C ASP A 26 11.34 16.69 -4.34
N LEU A 27 10.64 15.63 -3.95
CA LEU A 27 9.39 15.68 -3.18
C LEU A 27 9.59 15.58 -1.66
N ARG A 28 10.84 15.42 -1.21
CA ARG A 28 11.16 15.08 0.17
C ARG A 28 10.79 16.20 1.17
N ASP A 29 10.78 17.44 0.74
CA ASP A 29 10.43 18.58 1.60
C ASP A 29 8.91 18.79 1.69
N ASP A 30 8.15 18.20 0.76
CA ASP A 30 6.68 18.20 0.77
C ASP A 30 6.06 17.09 1.64
N VAL A 31 6.90 16.18 2.15
CA VAL A 31 6.47 15.08 3.03
C VAL A 31 6.54 15.52 4.49
N HIS A 32 5.42 15.43 5.19
CA HIS A 32 5.33 15.75 6.61
C HIS A 32 4.33 14.84 7.35
N SER A 33 4.14 15.12 8.64
CA SER A 33 3.21 14.38 9.51
C SER A 33 3.40 12.85 9.49
N MET A 34 4.65 12.41 9.38
CA MET A 34 5.03 10.98 9.39
C MET A 34 4.72 10.34 10.75
N LYS A 35 3.89 9.30 10.76
CA LYS A 35 3.50 8.56 11.97
C LYS A 35 3.47 7.06 11.69
N VAL A 36 3.82 6.25 12.69
CA VAL A 36 3.89 4.79 12.55
C VAL A 36 3.10 4.13 13.68
N SER A 37 2.33 3.09 13.33
CA SER A 37 1.58 2.27 14.27
C SER A 37 1.85 0.79 13.99
N CYS A 38 1.97 -0.02 15.03
CA CYS A 38 2.16 -1.48 14.91
C CYS A 38 1.10 -2.19 15.73
N VAL A 39 0.43 -3.18 15.13
CA VAL A 39 -0.63 -3.96 15.79
C VAL A 39 -0.30 -5.44 15.69
N SER A 40 0.00 -6.07 16.82
CA SER A 40 0.17 -7.53 16.92
C SER A 40 -1.19 -8.25 16.89
N ARG A 41 -1.24 -9.39 16.20
CA ARG A 41 -2.43 -10.24 15.98
C ARG A 41 -2.16 -11.74 16.15
N GLY A 42 -1.06 -12.11 16.82
CA GLY A 42 -0.72 -13.51 17.07
C GLY A 42 -1.68 -14.24 18.02
N LEU A 43 -1.27 -15.41 18.51
CA LEU A 43 -1.94 -16.19 19.55
C LEU A 43 -2.36 -15.29 20.72
N MET A 44 -3.57 -15.47 21.24
CA MET A 44 -4.19 -14.63 22.29
C MET A 44 -4.28 -13.13 21.93
N GLY A 45 -4.11 -12.77 20.66
CA GLY A 45 -4.20 -11.40 20.16
C GLY A 45 -2.92 -10.57 20.25
N TYR A 46 -1.80 -11.13 20.74
CA TYR A 46 -0.54 -10.39 20.92
C TYR A 46 0.74 -11.23 20.67
N LEU A 47 0.69 -12.56 20.81
CA LEU A 47 1.88 -13.41 20.81
C LEU A 47 2.08 -14.11 19.46
N GLY A 48 3.07 -13.71 18.67
CA GLY A 48 3.40 -14.38 17.40
C GLY A 48 3.86 -13.42 16.31
N ASN A 49 3.96 -13.92 15.08
CA ASN A 49 4.47 -13.17 13.92
C ASN A 49 3.38 -12.54 13.03
N LYS A 50 2.13 -12.47 13.54
CA LYS A 50 0.98 -11.93 12.82
C LYS A 50 0.66 -10.53 13.29
N GLY A 51 0.20 -9.68 12.39
CA GLY A 51 -0.12 -8.30 12.70
C GLY A 51 -0.01 -7.37 11.50
N SER A 52 0.18 -6.09 11.79
CA SER A 52 0.42 -5.07 10.77
C SER A 52 1.37 -3.97 11.24
N ILE A 53 2.01 -3.34 10.26
CA ILE A 53 2.66 -2.04 10.37
C ILE A 53 1.86 -1.08 9.50
N SER A 54 1.49 0.07 10.06
CA SER A 54 0.78 1.14 9.35
C SER A 54 1.61 2.41 9.42
N ILE A 55 1.87 3.04 8.28
CA ILE A 55 2.59 4.31 8.16
C ILE A 55 1.62 5.35 7.61
N SER A 56 1.39 6.40 8.39
CA SER A 56 0.67 7.60 8.01
C SER A 56 1.67 8.67 7.60
N MET A 57 1.34 9.41 6.54
CA MET A 57 2.10 10.55 6.07
C MET A 57 1.21 11.54 5.34
N CYS A 58 1.65 12.78 5.22
CA CYS A 58 1.09 13.74 4.27
C CYS A 58 2.13 14.01 3.18
N LEU A 59 1.66 14.09 1.93
CA LEU A 59 2.40 14.67 0.82
C LEU A 59 1.60 15.89 0.36
N HIS A 60 2.17 17.07 0.52
CA HIS A 60 1.41 18.32 0.50
C HIS A 60 0.15 18.20 1.39
N GLN A 61 -1.04 18.57 0.90
CA GLN A 61 -2.28 18.53 1.67
C GLN A 61 -3.05 17.21 1.56
N THR A 62 -2.43 16.14 1.06
CA THR A 62 -3.09 14.83 0.92
C THR A 62 -2.46 13.80 1.82
N SER A 63 -3.29 13.18 2.66
CA SER A 63 -2.88 12.17 3.61
C SER A 63 -2.88 10.77 2.99
N PHE A 64 -1.82 10.01 3.26
CA PHE A 64 -1.63 8.64 2.84
C PHE A 64 -1.47 7.72 4.05
N CYS A 65 -2.08 6.54 3.99
CA CYS A 65 -1.86 5.45 4.93
C CYS A 65 -1.42 4.19 4.17
N PHE A 66 -0.21 3.73 4.45
CA PHE A 66 0.32 2.47 3.92
C PHE A 66 0.28 1.43 5.02
N ILE A 67 -0.42 0.31 4.78
CA ILE A 67 -0.55 -0.80 5.73
C ILE A 67 0.12 -2.03 5.13
N CYS A 68 1.05 -2.64 5.85
CA CYS A 68 1.58 -3.96 5.53
C CYS A 68 1.18 -4.94 6.62
N SER A 69 0.43 -5.99 6.27
CA SER A 69 -0.03 -6.99 7.23
C SER A 69 0.36 -8.40 6.87
N HIS A 70 0.51 -9.23 7.89
CA HIS A 70 0.60 -10.69 7.80
C HIS A 70 -0.52 -11.25 8.67
N LEU A 71 -1.60 -11.72 8.05
CA LEU A 71 -2.82 -12.17 8.74
C LEU A 71 -2.76 -13.66 9.08
N THR A 72 -3.67 -14.13 9.92
CA THR A 72 -3.78 -15.54 10.30
C THR A 72 -3.78 -16.48 9.09
N SER A 73 -2.83 -17.41 9.06
CA SER A 73 -2.70 -18.47 8.06
C SER A 73 -3.61 -19.65 8.36
N GLY A 74 -3.90 -20.48 7.36
CA GLY A 74 -4.66 -21.72 7.53
C GLY A 74 -5.79 -21.88 6.52
N GLN A 75 -6.24 -23.13 6.36
CA GLN A 75 -7.28 -23.59 5.42
C GLN A 75 -8.44 -24.31 6.13
N LYS A 76 -8.44 -24.37 7.46
CA LYS A 76 -9.52 -25.01 8.22
C LYS A 76 -10.74 -24.11 8.22
N GLU A 77 -11.92 -24.71 8.40
CA GLU A 77 -13.16 -23.97 8.61
C GLU A 77 -13.01 -22.96 9.76
N GLY A 78 -13.44 -21.72 9.52
CA GLY A 78 -13.31 -20.62 10.46
C GLY A 78 -11.97 -19.86 10.41
N ASP A 79 -10.97 -20.30 9.64
CA ASP A 79 -9.74 -19.52 9.45
C ASP A 79 -10.01 -18.21 8.70
N GLU A 80 -11.01 -18.14 7.80
CA GLU A 80 -11.43 -16.86 7.20
C GLU A 80 -12.00 -15.89 8.22
N LEU A 81 -12.75 -16.38 9.21
CA LEU A 81 -13.29 -15.54 10.29
C LEU A 81 -12.17 -15.00 11.18
N ARG A 82 -11.10 -15.77 11.40
CA ARG A 82 -9.89 -15.31 12.11
C ARG A 82 -9.20 -14.18 11.35
N ARG A 83 -9.02 -14.31 10.03
CA ARG A 83 -8.47 -13.23 9.17
C ARG A 83 -9.33 -11.97 9.22
N ASN A 84 -10.65 -12.12 9.11
CA ASN A 84 -11.58 -10.98 9.23
C ASN A 84 -11.48 -10.31 10.61
N SER A 85 -11.37 -11.10 11.68
CA SER A 85 -11.14 -10.59 13.05
C SER A 85 -9.81 -9.84 13.17
N ASP A 86 -8.76 -10.31 12.50
CA ASP A 86 -7.48 -9.60 12.44
C ASP A 86 -7.60 -8.25 11.75
N VAL A 87 -8.26 -8.20 10.59
CA VAL A 87 -8.53 -6.94 9.88
C VAL A 87 -9.29 -5.96 10.77
N MET A 88 -10.36 -6.41 11.43
CA MET A 88 -11.13 -5.58 12.36
C MET A 88 -10.28 -5.12 13.56
N GLY A 89 -9.43 -5.99 14.09
CA GLY A 89 -8.49 -5.65 15.15
C GLY A 89 -7.47 -4.59 14.73
N ILE A 90 -6.93 -4.70 13.51
CA ILE A 90 -5.98 -3.74 12.92
C ILE A 90 -6.63 -2.38 12.75
N LEU A 91 -7.81 -2.32 12.13
CA LEU A 91 -8.58 -1.09 11.95
C LEU A 91 -8.90 -0.42 13.30
N ARG A 92 -9.33 -1.21 14.30
CA ARG A 92 -9.70 -0.70 15.61
C ARG A 92 -8.53 -0.27 16.48
N LYS A 93 -7.36 -0.92 16.39
CA LYS A 93 -6.22 -0.65 17.28
C LYS A 93 -5.18 0.28 16.67
N THR A 94 -5.14 0.43 15.34
CA THR A 94 -4.22 1.38 14.71
C THR A 94 -4.58 2.79 15.11
N ARG A 95 -3.65 3.48 15.76
CA ARG A 95 -3.78 4.88 16.17
C ARG A 95 -2.52 5.65 15.81
N PHE A 96 -2.72 6.86 15.30
CA PHE A 96 -1.67 7.81 14.98
C PHE A 96 -1.81 9.02 15.94
N PRO A 97 -0.85 9.26 16.84
CA PRO A 97 -0.99 10.32 17.84
C PRO A 97 -1.00 11.71 17.19
N ARG A 98 -1.73 12.64 17.81
CA ARG A 98 -1.65 14.06 17.46
C ARG A 98 -0.30 14.61 17.92
N VAL A 99 0.32 15.44 17.08
CA VAL A 99 1.48 16.24 17.48
C VAL A 99 0.95 17.63 17.81
N HIS A 100 0.78 17.93 19.11
CA HIS A 100 0.34 19.26 19.55
C HIS A 100 1.44 20.30 19.29
N GLY A 101 1.06 21.49 18.81
CA GLY A 101 1.95 22.66 18.71
C GLY A 101 2.51 23.00 17.32
N MET A 102 2.14 22.28 16.26
CA MET A 102 2.64 22.53 14.87
C MET A 102 1.52 22.84 13.84
N GLY A 103 0.30 23.18 14.26
CA GLY A 103 -0.80 23.45 13.33
C GLY A 103 -1.38 22.21 12.62
N ASP A 104 -0.95 21.00 13.02
CA ASP A 104 -1.35 19.69 12.46
C ASP A 104 -2.63 19.13 13.12
N ASP A 105 -3.54 20.00 13.57
CA ASP A 105 -4.70 19.61 14.40
C ASP A 105 -5.75 18.78 13.62
N ASN A 106 -5.64 18.77 12.29
CA ASN A 106 -6.49 18.00 11.36
C ASN A 106 -5.83 16.73 10.81
N SER A 107 -4.67 16.31 11.34
CA SER A 107 -4.05 15.07 10.85
C SER A 107 -4.88 13.82 11.18
N PRO A 108 -4.96 12.84 10.27
CA PRO A 108 -5.63 11.57 10.54
C PRO A 108 -5.07 10.85 11.76
N GLN A 109 -5.96 10.34 12.60
CA GLN A 109 -5.67 9.55 13.79
C GLN A 109 -5.99 8.07 13.59
N MET A 110 -6.86 7.74 12.64
CA MET A 110 -7.25 6.38 12.29
C MET A 110 -7.00 6.09 10.80
N ILE A 111 -6.87 4.80 10.44
CA ILE A 111 -6.64 4.38 9.05
C ILE A 111 -7.69 4.99 8.10
N LEU A 112 -8.97 4.86 8.44
CA LEU A 112 -10.09 5.26 7.58
C LEU A 112 -10.30 6.78 7.45
N GLU A 113 -9.54 7.59 8.20
CA GLU A 113 -9.57 9.05 8.11
C GLU A 113 -8.61 9.61 7.03
N HIS A 114 -7.78 8.76 6.43
CA HIS A 114 -6.83 9.20 5.40
C HIS A 114 -7.50 9.33 4.03
N ASP A 115 -7.01 10.27 3.23
CA ASP A 115 -7.49 10.52 1.87
C ASP A 115 -7.16 9.37 0.92
N ARG A 116 -6.01 8.72 1.15
CA ARG A 116 -5.43 7.68 0.30
C ARG A 116 -4.96 6.53 1.18
N ILE A 117 -5.52 5.35 0.99
CA ILE A 117 -5.17 4.16 1.77
C ILE A 117 -4.70 3.07 0.83
N ILE A 118 -3.55 2.48 1.11
CA ILE A 118 -3.03 1.30 0.41
C ILE A 118 -2.71 0.24 1.45
N TRP A 119 -3.34 -0.91 1.34
CA TRP A 119 -3.16 -2.06 2.23
C TRP A 119 -2.60 -3.23 1.43
N LEU A 120 -1.42 -3.70 1.82
CA LEU A 120 -0.68 -4.79 1.19
C LEU A 120 -0.17 -5.80 2.23
N GLY A 121 0.48 -6.85 1.73
CA GLY A 121 1.13 -7.89 2.52
C GLY A 121 0.51 -9.27 2.31
N ASP A 122 0.91 -10.23 3.14
CA ASP A 122 0.36 -11.58 3.12
C ASP A 122 -0.96 -11.62 3.90
N LEU A 123 -2.06 -11.41 3.18
CA LEU A 123 -3.40 -11.46 3.75
C LEU A 123 -3.87 -12.90 4.05
N ASN A 124 -3.16 -13.92 3.56
CA ASN A 124 -3.42 -15.33 3.81
C ASN A 124 -4.82 -15.87 3.43
N TYR A 125 -5.66 -15.10 2.73
CA TYR A 125 -6.92 -15.59 2.20
C TYR A 125 -6.66 -16.66 1.14
N ARG A 126 -7.47 -17.71 1.16
CA ARG A 126 -7.29 -18.88 0.30
C ARG A 126 -8.32 -18.85 -0.82
N ILE A 127 -7.93 -19.43 -1.95
CA ILE A 127 -8.80 -19.55 -3.12
C ILE A 127 -9.95 -20.48 -2.78
N ALA A 128 -11.16 -19.93 -2.66
CA ALA A 128 -12.40 -20.68 -2.49
C ALA A 128 -13.03 -21.00 -3.86
N LEU A 129 -12.23 -21.59 -4.76
CA LEU A 129 -12.66 -22.00 -6.10
C LEU A 129 -12.46 -23.51 -6.28
N SER A 130 -13.28 -24.13 -7.14
CA SER A 130 -13.02 -25.50 -7.56
C SER A 130 -11.69 -25.59 -8.32
N TYR A 131 -11.08 -26.78 -8.32
CA TYR A 131 -9.84 -27.03 -9.05
C TYR A 131 -9.93 -26.59 -10.52
N ARG A 132 -11.07 -26.85 -11.18
CA ARG A 132 -11.27 -26.47 -12.60
C ARG A 132 -11.19 -24.96 -12.80
N PHE A 133 -11.86 -24.18 -11.95
CA PHE A 133 -11.83 -22.71 -12.05
C PHE A 133 -10.47 -22.14 -11.67
N ALA A 134 -9.85 -22.65 -10.61
CA ALA A 134 -8.51 -22.23 -10.21
C ALA A 134 -7.49 -22.50 -11.33
N LYS A 135 -7.53 -23.69 -11.95
CA LYS A 135 -6.66 -24.07 -13.07
C LYS A 135 -6.86 -23.14 -14.27
N ALA A 136 -8.10 -22.83 -14.63
CA ALA A 136 -8.40 -21.91 -15.72
C ALA A 136 -7.80 -20.51 -15.47
N LEU A 137 -7.91 -19.98 -14.25
CA LEU A 137 -7.31 -18.69 -13.89
C LEU A 137 -5.77 -18.73 -13.95
N VAL A 138 -5.16 -19.85 -13.57
CA VAL A 138 -3.71 -20.07 -13.68
C VAL A 138 -3.28 -20.09 -15.15
N GLU A 139 -3.99 -20.82 -16.00
CA GLU A 139 -3.72 -20.92 -17.45
C GLU A 139 -3.88 -19.55 -18.15
N MET A 140 -4.82 -18.72 -17.69
CA MET A 140 -5.01 -17.34 -18.16
C MET A 140 -4.06 -16.32 -17.51
N CYS A 141 -3.15 -16.75 -16.63
CA CYS A 141 -2.28 -15.87 -15.85
C CYS A 141 -3.03 -14.76 -15.08
N ASN A 142 -4.27 -15.03 -14.63
CA ASN A 142 -5.08 -14.07 -13.90
C ASN A 142 -4.66 -14.00 -12.42
N TRP A 143 -3.46 -13.45 -12.19
CA TRP A 143 -2.87 -13.31 -10.86
C TRP A 143 -3.63 -12.35 -9.96
N LYS A 144 -4.35 -11.37 -10.54
CA LYS A 144 -5.24 -10.50 -9.77
C LYS A 144 -6.33 -11.30 -9.05
N ALA A 145 -6.84 -12.36 -9.64
CA ALA A 145 -7.82 -13.23 -8.98
C ALA A 145 -7.17 -14.15 -7.92
N LEU A 146 -5.90 -14.53 -8.09
CA LEU A 146 -5.27 -15.65 -7.39
C LEU A 146 -4.24 -15.29 -6.29
N CYS A 147 -3.61 -14.11 -6.33
CA CYS A 147 -2.42 -13.79 -5.53
C CYS A 147 -2.69 -12.91 -4.30
N ASP A 148 -1.66 -12.80 -3.45
CA ASP A 148 -1.55 -11.85 -2.33
C ASP A 148 -1.96 -10.45 -2.78
N ARG A 149 -2.84 -9.80 -2.03
CA ARG A 149 -3.59 -8.64 -2.52
C ARG A 149 -2.99 -7.31 -2.08
N ILE A 150 -2.95 -6.38 -3.03
CA ILE A 150 -2.79 -4.94 -2.75
C ILE A 150 -4.17 -4.31 -2.92
N LEU A 151 -4.74 -3.87 -1.82
CA LEU A 151 -6.04 -3.21 -1.71
C LEU A 151 -5.83 -1.71 -1.57
N TRP A 152 -6.81 -0.91 -2.00
CA TRP A 152 -6.76 0.53 -1.86
C TRP A 152 -8.15 1.13 -1.62
N TYR A 153 -8.17 2.31 -0.99
CA TYR A 153 -9.38 3.09 -0.76
C TYR A 153 -9.05 4.58 -0.79
N GLY A 154 -10.00 5.40 -1.26
CA GLY A 154 -9.85 6.85 -1.35
C GLY A 154 -10.04 7.36 -2.77
N ARG A 155 -10.75 8.50 -2.92
CA ARG A 155 -10.93 9.17 -4.22
C ARG A 155 -9.57 9.58 -4.79
N GLY A 156 -9.43 9.65 -6.11
CA GLY A 156 -8.17 10.06 -6.73
C GLY A 156 -7.04 9.02 -6.66
N LEU A 157 -7.29 7.77 -6.24
CA LEU A 157 -6.41 6.63 -6.48
C LEU A 157 -6.91 5.82 -7.68
N CYS A 158 -6.06 5.64 -8.69
CA CYS A 158 -6.32 4.78 -9.83
C CYS A 158 -5.21 3.74 -9.96
N GLN A 159 -5.55 2.45 -9.88
CA GLN A 159 -4.61 1.36 -10.12
C GLN A 159 -4.28 1.28 -11.61
N LEU A 160 -3.03 1.57 -11.97
CA LEU A 160 -2.55 1.54 -13.35
C LEU A 160 -2.07 0.14 -13.75
N SER A 161 -1.47 -0.60 -12.82
CA SER A 161 -0.99 -1.96 -13.08
C SER A 161 -0.98 -2.82 -11.82
N TYR A 162 -1.02 -4.13 -12.02
CA TYR A 162 -0.91 -5.14 -10.97
C TYR A 162 -0.17 -6.36 -11.51
N VAL A 163 0.99 -6.68 -10.95
CA VAL A 163 1.92 -7.68 -11.52
C VAL A 163 2.44 -8.60 -10.41
N ARG A 164 2.53 -9.90 -10.71
CA ARG A 164 3.28 -10.87 -9.91
C ARG A 164 4.65 -11.10 -10.57
N GLY A 165 5.73 -10.96 -9.81
CA GLY A 165 7.08 -11.29 -10.27
C GLY A 165 7.40 -12.78 -10.18
N GLU A 166 8.49 -13.20 -10.84
CA GLU A 166 8.90 -14.62 -10.96
C GLU A 166 10.10 -15.02 -10.09
N SER A 167 10.39 -14.27 -9.03
CA SER A 167 11.47 -14.61 -8.11
C SER A 167 11.22 -15.94 -7.38
N LYS A 168 12.25 -16.79 -7.30
CA LYS A 168 12.21 -18.09 -6.61
C LYS A 168 12.91 -18.10 -5.25
N PHE A 169 13.21 -16.92 -4.69
CA PHE A 169 13.88 -16.82 -3.39
C PHE A 169 13.01 -17.26 -2.20
N SER A 170 11.68 -17.22 -2.37
CA SER A 170 10.67 -17.71 -1.42
C SER A 170 9.61 -18.53 -2.17
N ASP A 171 8.84 -19.32 -1.42
CA ASP A 171 7.61 -19.97 -1.86
C ASP A 171 6.54 -18.96 -2.29
N HIS A 172 6.52 -17.75 -1.72
CA HIS A 172 5.75 -16.62 -2.21
C HIS A 172 6.44 -15.94 -3.41
N ARG A 173 5.62 -15.32 -4.25
CA ARG A 173 6.06 -14.52 -5.39
C ARG A 173 5.81 -13.04 -5.08
N PRO A 174 6.76 -12.14 -5.40
CA PRO A 174 6.56 -10.72 -5.13
C PRO A 174 5.39 -10.18 -5.96
N VAL A 175 4.60 -9.28 -5.37
CA VAL A 175 3.47 -8.62 -6.04
C VAL A 175 3.72 -7.11 -6.04
N TYR A 176 3.47 -6.49 -7.19
CA TYR A 176 3.68 -5.07 -7.44
C TYR A 176 2.37 -4.46 -7.94
N SER A 177 2.12 -3.21 -7.57
CA SER A 177 1.01 -2.43 -8.12
C SER A 177 1.45 -0.99 -8.28
N VAL A 178 1.10 -0.40 -9.42
CA VAL A 178 1.37 1.02 -9.70
C VAL A 178 0.05 1.78 -9.61
N PHE A 179 0.08 2.94 -8.98
CA PHE A 179 -1.08 3.81 -8.82
C PHE A 179 -0.78 5.21 -9.33
N SER A 180 -1.74 5.82 -10.00
CA SER A 180 -1.85 7.28 -10.09
C SER A 180 -2.57 7.77 -8.84
N ALA A 181 -2.04 8.81 -8.20
CA ALA A 181 -2.60 9.41 -7.00
C ALA A 181 -2.70 10.93 -7.19
N GLU A 182 -3.92 11.47 -7.14
CA GLU A 182 -4.13 12.91 -7.11
C GLU A 182 -3.74 13.48 -5.75
N VAL A 183 -2.95 14.56 -5.75
CA VAL A 183 -2.48 15.24 -4.54
C VAL A 183 -2.82 16.73 -4.62
N VAL A 184 -3.28 17.30 -3.51
CA VAL A 184 -3.59 18.72 -3.38
C VAL A 184 -2.34 19.47 -2.90
N SER A 185 -1.81 20.37 -3.71
CA SER A 185 -0.65 21.21 -3.37
C SER A 185 -1.07 22.61 -2.94
N ILE A 186 -0.43 23.17 -1.89
CA ILE A 186 -0.54 24.60 -1.60
C ILE A 186 0.54 25.31 -2.40
N ASN A 187 0.11 26.13 -3.34
CA ASN A 187 1.01 26.97 -4.11
C ASN A 187 1.40 28.18 -3.25
N HIS A 188 2.55 28.14 -2.58
CA HIS A 188 3.02 29.25 -1.75
C HIS A 188 3.61 30.43 -2.55
N ASN A 189 3.63 30.40 -3.89
CA ASN A 189 4.22 31.46 -4.71
C ASN A 189 3.19 32.15 -5.63
N ARG A 190 2.65 33.28 -5.15
CA ARG A 190 2.46 34.44 -6.05
C ARG A 190 3.84 35.07 -6.27
N ILE A 191 4.16 35.30 -7.55
CA ILE A 191 5.36 35.96 -8.13
C ILE A 191 6.51 34.95 -8.33
N TRP A 192 6.69 34.30 -9.48
CA TRP A 192 7.03 34.87 -10.80
C TRP A 192 6.25 34.24 -11.99
N LYS A 193 6.10 35.03 -13.07
CA LYS A 193 5.49 34.66 -14.36
C LYS A 193 6.45 33.88 -15.26
N ASN A 194 5.86 32.92 -16.01
CA ASN A 194 6.35 32.13 -17.17
C ASN A 194 7.49 31.13 -16.87
N SER A 195 7.48 29.88 -17.35
CA SER A 195 6.60 29.19 -18.31
C SER A 195 6.80 27.67 -18.19
N SER A 196 5.68 26.94 -18.31
CA SER A 196 5.54 25.49 -18.53
C SER A 196 6.25 24.52 -17.58
N CYS A 197 5.57 24.15 -16.48
CA CYS A 197 5.78 22.82 -15.91
C CYS A 197 5.03 21.84 -16.84
N SER A 198 5.80 21.17 -17.69
CA SER A 198 5.33 20.09 -18.54
C SER A 198 4.46 19.15 -17.72
N SER A 199 3.27 18.83 -18.23
CA SER A 199 2.40 17.81 -17.65
C SER A 199 3.28 16.60 -17.32
N ALA A 200 3.49 16.31 -16.03
CA ALA A 200 4.19 15.12 -15.60
C ALA A 200 3.26 13.91 -15.81
N ARG A 201 2.90 13.67 -17.08
CA ARG A 201 2.65 12.34 -17.59
C ARG A 201 3.98 11.64 -17.43
N ILE A 202 4.10 10.95 -16.31
CA ILE A 202 5.15 9.98 -16.03
C ILE A 202 5.33 9.15 -17.29
N GLU A 203 6.56 9.07 -17.80
CA GLU A 203 6.95 8.01 -18.74
C GLU A 203 6.87 6.69 -17.95
N VAL A 204 5.66 6.14 -17.86
CA VAL A 204 5.32 4.88 -17.19
C VAL A 204 6.16 3.72 -17.77
N GLU A 205 6.73 3.91 -18.96
CA GLU A 205 7.50 2.94 -19.73
C GLU A 205 8.81 2.49 -19.05
N GLU A 206 9.42 3.28 -18.15
CA GLU A 206 10.72 2.92 -17.53
C GLU A 206 10.58 1.88 -16.38
N LEU A 207 9.36 1.62 -15.90
CA LEU A 207 9.07 0.70 -14.79
C LEU A 207 8.20 -0.50 -15.20
N LEU A 208 7.73 -0.54 -16.45
CA LEU A 208 6.92 -1.65 -16.95
C LEU A 208 7.83 -2.77 -17.49
N PRO A 209 7.66 -4.03 -17.08
CA PRO A 209 8.15 -5.14 -17.90
C PRO A 209 7.43 -5.13 -19.27
N PRO A 210 8.08 -5.59 -20.35
CA PRO A 210 7.54 -5.51 -21.71
C PRO A 210 6.13 -6.12 -21.77
N SER A 211 5.18 -5.30 -22.18
CA SER A 211 3.78 -5.67 -22.35
C SER A 211 3.63 -6.71 -23.46
N HIS A 212 3.30 -7.95 -23.09
CA HIS A 212 2.59 -8.83 -24.01
C HIS A 212 1.11 -8.53 -23.83
N GLY A 213 0.55 -7.85 -24.83
CA GLY A 213 -0.77 -7.27 -24.77
C GLY A 213 -1.86 -8.30 -24.58
N TYR A 214 -2.79 -8.03 -23.66
CA TYR A 214 -4.17 -8.47 -23.76
C TYR A 214 -5.09 -7.37 -23.26
N THR A 215 -6.04 -7.06 -24.14
CA THR A 215 -7.10 -6.07 -24.06
C THR A 215 -8.02 -6.24 -22.85
N GLU A 216 -8.59 -5.10 -22.44
CA GLU A 216 -9.79 -4.90 -21.62
C GLU A 216 -10.60 -6.15 -21.24
N LEU A 217 -10.80 -6.37 -19.93
CA LEU A 217 -12.07 -6.85 -19.40
C LEU A 217 -12.31 -6.27 -18.00
N SER A 218 -13.24 -5.31 -17.93
CA SER A 218 -13.90 -4.83 -16.71
C SER A 218 -14.83 -5.91 -16.19
N PHE A 219 -14.74 -6.30 -14.92
CA PHE A 219 -15.86 -6.92 -14.20
C PHE A 219 -15.86 -6.52 -12.72
N PHE A 220 -17.10 -6.39 -12.24
CA PHE A 220 -17.62 -5.88 -10.96
C PHE A 220 -16.87 -6.24 -9.68
#